data_AF-A0A970EH43-F1
#
_entry.id   AF-A0A970EH43-F1
#
_cell.length_a   1.000
_cell.length_b   1.000
_cell.length_c   1.000
_cell.angle_alpha   90.00
_cell.angle_beta   90.00
_cell.angle_gamma   90.00
#
_symmetry.space_group_name_H-M   'P 1'
#
loop_
_entity.id
_entity.type
_entity.pdbx_description
1 polymer ?
#
loop_
_entity_poly.entity_id
_entity_poly.type
_entity_poly.pdbx_seq_one_letter_code
_entity_poly.pdbx_strand_id
1 'polypeptide(L)' 'MLKGKKIAVGVCGGIAAYKVVDVVSRLKKLGAEIRVIMTKSAQEFVTPLTFMTI' A
#
# COMPACT_ATOMS: atom_id res chain seq x y z
N MET A 1 13.20 -9.14 10.04
CA MET A 1 12.15 -8.99 11.09
C MET A 1 10.72 -8.98 10.54
N LEU A 2 10.46 -8.53 9.29
CA LEU A 2 9.09 -8.44 8.75
C LEU A 2 8.62 -9.70 7.98
N LYS A 3 9.50 -10.66 7.72
CA LYS A 3 9.17 -11.91 7.02
C LYS A 3 8.02 -12.66 7.71
N GLY A 4 6.94 -12.93 6.96
CA GLY A 4 5.76 -13.64 7.45
C GLY A 4 4.82 -12.82 8.35
N LYS A 5 5.08 -11.51 8.53
CA LYS A 5 4.15 -10.62 9.22
C LYS A 5 3.02 -10.21 8.26
N LYS A 6 1.78 -10.23 8.76
CA LYS A 6 0.61 -9.74 8.03
C LYS A 6 0.36 -8.28 8.41
N ILE A 7 0.37 -7.39 7.43
CA ILE A 7 0.24 -5.94 7.62
C ILE A 7 -0.96 -5.44 6.81
N ALA A 8 -1.88 -4.75 7.46
CA ALA A 8 -2.95 -4.01 6.80
C ALA A 8 -2.50 -2.55 6.60
N VAL A 9 -2.62 -2.04 5.38
CA VAL A 9 -2.27 -0.65 5.04
C VAL A 9 -3.54 0.09 4.63
N GLY A 10 -3.96 1.05 5.44
CA GLY A 10 -5.07 1.95 5.14
C GLY A 10 -4.60 3.22 4.44
N VAL A 11 -5.20 3.56 3.29
CA VAL A 11 -4.86 4.75 2.50
C VAL A 11 -6.04 5.73 2.44
N CYS A 12 -5.80 6.95 2.92
CA CYS A 12 -6.76 8.05 2.90
C CYS A 12 -6.39 9.11 1.85
N GLY A 13 -7.32 10.03 1.56
CA GLY A 13 -7.12 11.12 0.62
C GLY A 13 -6.11 12.15 1.13
N GLY A 14 -5.05 12.39 0.37
CA GLY A 14 -4.03 13.40 0.67
C GLY A 14 -2.90 13.35 -0.36
N ILE A 15 -2.16 14.46 -0.49
CA ILE A 15 -1.10 14.59 -1.50
C ILE A 15 -0.01 13.52 -1.36
N ALA A 16 0.17 12.93 -0.18
CA ALA A 16 1.15 11.86 0.06
C ALA A 16 0.68 10.46 -0.40
N ALA A 17 -0.59 10.28 -0.79
CA ALA A 17 -1.15 8.97 -1.13
C ALA A 17 -0.40 8.25 -2.26
N TYR A 18 0.11 8.97 -3.26
CA TYR A 18 0.90 8.37 -4.35
C TYR A 18 2.21 7.72 -3.87
N LYS A 19 2.79 8.20 -2.76
CA LYS A 19 4.04 7.66 -2.20
C LYS A 19 3.85 6.33 -1.48
N VAL A 20 2.61 5.96 -1.15
CA VAL A 20 2.30 4.71 -0.43
C VAL A 20 2.73 3.48 -1.24
N VAL A 21 2.77 3.57 -2.57
CA VAL A 21 3.24 2.48 -3.45
C VAL A 21 4.67 2.07 -3.11
N ASP A 22 5.58 3.03 -2.89
CA ASP A 22 6.96 2.74 -2.51
C ASP A 22 7.04 2.07 -1.13
N VAL A 23 6.24 2.57 -0.17
CA VAL A 23 6.18 2.01 1.18
C VAL A 23 5.73 0.54 1.14
N VAL A 24 4.64 0.24 0.42
CA VAL A 24 4.13 -1.13 0.27
C VAL A 24 5.14 -2.02 -0.44
N SER A 25 5.76 -1.53 -1.52
CA SER A 25 6.80 -2.27 -2.25
C SER A 25 7.98 -2.65 -1.33
N ARG A 26 8.46 -1.71 -0.52
CA ARG A 26 9.56 -1.94 0.43
C ARG A 26 9.18 -2.91 1.53
N LEU A 27 8.00 -2.77 2.11
CA LEU A 27 7.49 -3.70 3.12
C LEU A 27 7.37 -5.13 2.56
N LYS A 28 6.91 -5.29 1.31
CA LYS A 28 6.80 -6.58 0.65
C LYS A 28 8.18 -7.20 0.38
N LYS A 29 9.15 -6.39 -0.09
CA LYS A 29 10.56 -6.81 -0.25
C LYS A 29 11.21 -7.28 1.05
N LEU A 30 10.77 -6.74 2.20
CA LEU A 30 11.20 -7.18 3.52
C LEU A 30 10.50 -8.47 4.01
N GLY A 31 9.63 -9.06 3.17
CA GLY A 31 8.96 -10.34 3.40
C GLY A 31 7.61 -10.25 4.10
N ALA A 32 7.02 -9.06 4.23
CA ALA A 32 5.69 -8.91 4.80
C ALA A 32 4.59 -9.32 3.80
N GLU A 33 3.52 -9.93 4.31
CA GLU A 33 2.26 -10.11 3.61
C GLU A 33 1.40 -8.87 3.81
N ILE A 34 1.05 -8.18 2.72
CA ILE A 34 0.36 -6.88 2.81
C ILE A 34 -1.03 -6.97 2.20
N ARG A 35 -2.00 -6.33 2.87
CA ARG A 35 -3.33 -6.05 2.33
C ARG A 35 -3.60 -4.56 2.39
N VAL A 36 -4.00 -3.98 1.27
CA VAL A 36 -4.25 -2.53 1.16
C VAL A 36 -5.76 -2.27 1.15
N ILE A 37 -6.20 -1.31 1.94
CA ILE A 37 -7.57 -0.81 1.99
C ILE A 37 -7.52 0.69 1.71
N MET A 38 -8.40 1.19 0.86
CA MET A 38 -8.33 2.57 0.36
C MET A 38 -9.69 3.24 0.43
N THR A 39 -9.71 4.50 0.83
CA THR A 39 -10.89 5.37 0.69
C THR A 39 -11.12 5.75 -0.78
N LYS A 40 -12.33 6.17 -1.15
CA LYS A 40 -12.61 6.70 -2.50
C LYS A 40 -11.68 7.87 -2.86
N SER A 41 -11.48 8.81 -1.94
CA SER A 41 -10.58 9.96 -2.17
C SER A 41 -9.12 9.57 -2.40
N ALA A 42 -8.63 8.50 -1.78
CA ALA A 42 -7.29 7.98 -2.07
C ALA A 42 -7.16 7.43 -3.50
N GLN A 43 -8.23 6.88 -4.06
CA GLN A 43 -8.24 6.29 -5.40
C GLN A 43 -8.06 7.34 -6.51
N GLU A 44 -8.41 8.59 -6.25
CA GLU A 44 -8.16 9.73 -7.14
C GLU A 44 -6.65 10.02 -7.30
N PHE A 45 -5.82 9.63 -6.32
CA PHE A 45 -4.37 9.82 -6.35
C PHE A 45 -3.63 8.56 -6.80
N VAL A 46 -4.10 7.37 -6.40
CA VAL A 46 -3.48 6.09 -6.73
C VAL A 46 -4.54 4.98 -6.85
N THR A 47 -4.54 4.28 -7.98
CA THR A 47 -5.56 3.26 -8.24
C THR A 47 -5.28 1.94 -7.50
N PRO A 48 -6.30 1.15 -7.14
CA PRO A 48 -6.10 -0.17 -6.54
C PRO A 48 -5.28 -1.14 -7.41
N LEU A 49 -5.36 -1.00 -8.75
CA LEU A 49 -4.60 -1.81 -9.71
C LEU A 49 -3.09 -1.68 -9.51
N THR A 50 -2.61 -0.51 -9.09
CA THR A 50 -1.20 -0.27 -8.78
C THR A 50 -0.67 -1.17 -7.68
N PHE A 51 -1.52 -1.61 -6.74
CA PHE A 51 -1.11 -2.50 -5.63
C PHE A 51 -1.18 -3.99 -5.99
N MET A 52 -1.80 -4.37 -7.11
CA MET A 52 -1.88 -5.77 -7.56
C MET A 52 -0.62 -6.22 -8.32
N THR A 53 0.16 -5.27 -8.85
CA THR A 53 1.37 -5.55 -9.65
C THR A 53 2.66 -5.60 -8.83
N ILE A 54 2.62 -5.16 -7.57
CA ILE A 54 3.75 -5.18 -6.63
C ILE A 54 3.68 -6.39 -5.73
#